data_AF-A0A1Q9G9Q3-F1
#
_entry.id   AF-A0A1Q9G9Q3-F1
#
_cell.length_a   1.000
_cell.length_b   1.000
_cell.length_c   1.000
_cell.angle_alpha   90.00
_cell.angle_beta   90.00
_cell.angle_gamma   90.00
#
_symmetry.space_group_name_H-M   'P 1'
#
loop_
_entity.id
_entity.type
_entity.pdbx_description
1 polymer ?
#
loop_
_entity_poly.entity_id
_entity_poly.type
_entity_poly.pdbx_seq_one_letter_code
_entity_poly.pdbx_strand_id
1 'polypeptide(L)'
;MKNSVFLSVVLLTVFSLSGCVGVVHTYEGVKKPAEEVAILKGEVTEFAGRNYRVVFSSYTDISKDEKDFKDVGDAIVGYPREIHMLPGEYFVLTQCLVGNEYAFPAVRASVKAGEVYEVKCGPVPGKLSTVGAKIQLVEQKTH
;
A
#
# COMPACT_ATOMS: atom_id res chain seq x y z
N MET A 1 24.44 -24.52 -45.08
CA MET A 1 23.03 -24.53 -44.67
C MET A 1 22.94 -24.21 -43.18
N LYS A 2 22.12 -23.20 -42.87
CA LYS A 2 21.41 -22.94 -41.61
C LYS A 2 22.22 -22.67 -40.33
N ASN A 3 22.52 -21.39 -40.17
CA ASN A 3 22.44 -20.65 -38.91
C ASN A 3 21.13 -21.02 -38.18
N SER A 4 21.17 -21.73 -37.05
CA SER A 4 19.95 -21.88 -36.22
C SER A 4 20.16 -22.23 -34.74
N VAL A 5 21.32 -21.95 -34.15
CA VAL A 5 21.56 -22.34 -32.73
C VAL A 5 21.65 -21.14 -31.79
N PHE A 6 21.80 -19.92 -32.29
CA PHE A 6 21.99 -18.73 -31.44
C PHE A 6 20.70 -17.97 -31.07
N LEU A 7 19.52 -18.39 -31.53
CA LEU A 7 18.28 -17.62 -31.35
C LEU A 7 17.39 -18.06 -30.18
N SER A 8 17.72 -19.16 -29.48
CA SER A 8 16.82 -19.73 -28.44
C SER A 8 17.18 -19.39 -26.99
N VAL A 9 18.27 -18.69 -26.72
CA VAL A 9 18.71 -18.43 -25.33
C VAL A 9 18.28 -17.05 -24.80
N VAL A 10 17.87 -16.12 -25.67
CA VAL A 10 17.54 -14.74 -25.28
C VAL A 10 16.08 -14.57 -24.81
N LEU A 11 15.21 -15.57 -25.00
CA LEU A 11 13.77 -15.43 -24.71
C LEU A 11 13.34 -15.89 -23.30
N LEU A 12 14.25 -16.39 -22.46
CA LEU A 12 13.91 -17.02 -21.18
C LEU A 12 14.28 -16.22 -19.92
N THR A 13 14.90 -15.04 -20.06
CA THR A 13 15.35 -14.24 -18.90
C THR A 13 14.40 -13.12 -18.46
N VAL A 14 13.23 -12.97 -19.11
CA VAL A 14 12.33 -11.81 -18.87
C VAL A 14 11.22 -12.10 -17.84
N PHE A 15 11.05 -13.34 -17.36
CA PHE A 15 9.89 -13.72 -16.54
C PHE A 15 10.16 -14.03 -15.05
N SER A 16 11.32 -13.65 -14.49
CA SER A 16 11.64 -13.91 -13.07
C SER A 16 11.51 -12.70 -12.12
N LEU A 17 10.85 -11.63 -12.53
CA LEU A 17 10.41 -10.55 -11.62
C LEU A 17 8.95 -10.79 -11.19
N SER A 18 8.64 -11.98 -10.66
CA SER A 18 7.40 -12.15 -9.87
C SER A 18 7.61 -11.43 -8.54
N GLY A 19 7.45 -10.11 -8.59
CA GLY A 19 7.69 -9.19 -7.49
C GLY A 19 6.75 -9.48 -6.34
N CYS A 20 7.32 -9.72 -5.17
CA CYS A 20 6.69 -9.21 -3.96
C CYS A 20 6.42 -7.73 -4.23
N VAL A 21 5.16 -7.31 -4.27
CA VAL A 21 4.81 -5.90 -4.44
C VAL A 21 5.53 -5.13 -3.34
N GLY A 22 6.59 -4.43 -3.75
CA GLY A 22 7.56 -3.83 -2.84
C GLY A 22 6.99 -2.60 -2.15
N VAL A 23 7.83 -1.96 -1.36
CA VAL A 23 7.55 -0.62 -0.83
C VAL A 23 7.33 0.34 -2.00
N VAL A 24 6.20 1.07 -1.99
CA VAL A 24 5.93 2.11 -3.00
C VAL A 24 6.21 3.49 -2.41
N HIS A 25 7.00 4.29 -3.11
CA HIS A 25 7.22 5.69 -2.78
C HIS A 25 6.19 6.54 -3.52
N THR A 26 5.38 7.31 -2.79
CA THR A 26 4.28 8.08 -3.40
C THR A 26 4.72 9.45 -3.93
N TYR A 27 6.03 9.72 -3.91
CA TYR A 27 6.63 10.97 -4.35
C TYR A 27 7.59 10.72 -5.52
N GLU A 28 7.75 11.73 -6.36
CA GLU A 28 8.68 11.68 -7.49
C GLU A 28 10.14 11.91 -7.06
N GLY A 29 11.06 11.43 -7.90
CA GLY A 29 12.49 11.66 -7.73
C GLY A 29 13.21 10.58 -6.91
N VAL A 30 14.34 10.97 -6.32
CA VAL A 30 15.22 10.06 -5.59
C VAL A 30 14.56 9.60 -4.29
N LYS A 31 14.75 8.33 -3.94
CA LYS A 31 14.33 7.78 -2.65
C LYS A 31 14.88 8.64 -1.51
N LYS A 32 13.96 9.18 -0.72
CA LYS A 32 14.25 9.96 0.48
C LYS A 32 14.62 9.07 1.67
N PRO A 33 15.45 9.57 2.61
CA PRO A 33 15.73 8.87 3.86
C PRO A 33 14.46 8.78 4.71
N ALA A 34 14.42 7.82 5.64
CA ALA A 34 13.21 7.52 6.44
C ALA A 34 12.78 8.70 7.32
N GLU A 35 13.73 9.56 7.67
CA GLU A 35 13.55 10.75 8.52
C GLU A 35 12.85 11.89 7.77
N GLU A 36 12.78 11.83 6.43
CA GLU A 36 12.09 12.82 5.58
C GLU A 36 10.69 12.39 5.15
N VAL A 37 10.28 11.16 5.44
CA VAL A 37 9.02 10.57 4.98
C VAL A 37 8.22 9.99 6.13
N ALA A 38 6.91 9.87 5.94
CA ALA A 38 6.06 9.01 6.75
C ALA A 38 5.96 7.63 6.11
N ILE A 39 5.91 6.58 6.93
CA ILE A 39 5.78 5.19 6.46
C ILE A 39 4.44 4.64 6.92
N LEU A 40 3.59 4.20 5.98
CA LEU A 40 2.33 3.52 6.30
C LEU A 40 2.48 2.03 5.98
N LYS A 41 2.20 1.19 6.97
CA LYS A 41 2.28 -0.28 6.88
C LYS A 41 0.91 -0.92 7.04
N GLY A 42 0.58 -1.82 6.13
CA GLY A 42 -0.63 -2.62 6.18
C GLY A 42 -0.46 -3.83 7.09
N GLU A 43 -1.23 -3.85 8.17
CA GLU A 43 -1.19 -4.90 9.17
C GLU A 43 -2.17 -6.04 8.91
N VAL A 44 -1.93 -7.16 9.59
CA VAL A 44 -2.87 -8.28 9.64
C VAL A 44 -3.53 -8.28 11.02
N THR A 45 -4.86 -8.28 11.06
CA THR A 45 -5.64 -8.32 12.31
C THR A 45 -6.59 -9.50 12.29
N GLU A 46 -6.63 -10.26 13.37
CA GLU A 46 -7.61 -11.33 13.54
C GLU A 46 -8.85 -10.80 14.27
N PHE A 47 -10.03 -11.09 13.74
CA PHE A 47 -11.31 -10.84 14.41
C PHE A 47 -12.31 -11.96 14.10
N ALA A 48 -12.89 -12.55 15.15
CA ALA A 48 -13.86 -13.65 15.05
C ALA A 48 -13.38 -14.81 14.16
N GLY A 49 -12.11 -15.20 14.28
CA GLY A 49 -11.49 -16.28 13.50
C GLY A 49 -11.24 -15.94 12.02
N ARG A 50 -11.41 -14.67 11.61
CA ARG A 50 -11.10 -14.19 10.26
C ARG A 50 -9.89 -13.27 10.30
N ASN A 51 -8.97 -13.47 9.35
CA ASN A 51 -7.81 -12.60 9.15
C ASN A 51 -8.15 -11.48 8.18
N TYR A 52 -8.00 -10.25 8.65
CA TYR A 52 -8.14 -9.03 7.89
C TYR A 52 -6.75 -8.56 7.49
N ARG A 53 -6.49 -8.45 6.19
CA ARG A 53 -5.21 -7.97 5.67
C ARG A 53 -5.40 -6.64 4.95
N VAL A 54 -4.53 -5.69 5.23
CA VAL A 54 -4.52 -4.37 4.57
C VAL A 54 -3.46 -4.32 3.48
N VAL A 55 -3.84 -3.82 2.31
CA VAL A 55 -2.94 -3.36 1.25
C VAL A 55 -3.42 -2.00 0.74
N PHE A 56 -2.54 -1.24 0.08
CA PHE A 56 -2.83 0.14 -0.35
C PHE A 56 -3.20 0.18 -1.83
N SER A 57 -4.25 0.92 -2.20
CA SER A 57 -4.73 1.05 -3.59
C SER A 57 -4.40 2.41 -4.17
N SER A 58 -4.82 3.48 -3.50
CA SER A 58 -4.60 4.84 -3.97
C SER A 58 -4.61 5.84 -2.81
N TYR A 59 -4.21 7.06 -3.09
CA TYR A 59 -4.29 8.16 -2.12
C TYR A 59 -4.60 9.48 -2.82
N THR A 60 -5.14 10.44 -2.08
CA THR A 60 -5.24 11.84 -2.52
C THR A 60 -4.82 12.76 -1.39
N ASP A 61 -4.16 13.87 -1.75
CA ASP A 61 -3.72 14.92 -0.83
C ASP A 61 -4.91 15.84 -0.54
N ILE A 62 -5.33 15.91 0.73
CA ILE A 62 -6.51 16.69 1.16
C ILE A 62 -6.27 18.19 0.98
N SER A 63 -5.00 18.63 0.97
CA SER A 63 -4.66 20.04 0.75
C SER A 63 -4.74 20.45 -0.73
N LYS A 64 -4.79 19.47 -1.63
CA LYS A 64 -4.97 19.65 -3.08
C LYS A 64 -6.40 19.24 -3.43
N ASP A 65 -6.90 19.68 -4.59
CA ASP A 65 -8.28 19.37 -5.02
C ASP A 65 -8.63 17.89 -4.76
N GLU A 66 -9.70 17.64 -4.00
CA GLU A 66 -10.11 16.33 -3.43
C GLU A 66 -10.41 15.22 -4.47
N LYS A 67 -10.14 15.47 -5.76
CA LYS A 67 -10.54 14.60 -6.88
C LYS A 67 -9.38 13.92 -7.60
N ASP A 68 -8.13 14.24 -7.26
CA ASP A 68 -6.96 13.60 -7.90
C ASP A 68 -6.46 12.43 -7.04
N PHE A 69 -7.04 11.24 -7.25
CA PHE A 69 -6.54 10.01 -6.65
C PHE A 69 -5.38 9.47 -7.47
N LYS A 70 -4.29 9.17 -6.78
CA LYS A 70 -3.07 8.60 -7.34
C LYS A 70 -2.96 7.15 -6.93
N ASP A 71 -2.91 6.28 -7.92
CA ASP A 71 -2.79 4.84 -7.69
C ASP A 71 -1.39 4.47 -7.21
N VAL A 72 -1.34 3.61 -6.19
CA VAL A 72 -0.11 3.00 -5.67
C VAL A 72 -0.07 1.50 -5.95
N GLY A 73 -1.20 0.91 -6.35
CA GLY A 73 -1.32 -0.48 -6.74
C GLY A 73 -2.70 -0.79 -7.30
N ASP A 74 -2.78 -1.83 -8.12
CA ASP A 74 -4.00 -2.29 -8.77
C ASP A 74 -4.01 -3.83 -8.90
N ALA A 75 -5.02 -4.37 -9.59
CA ALA A 75 -5.15 -5.81 -9.81
C ALA A 75 -4.09 -6.41 -10.76
N ILE A 76 -3.42 -5.58 -11.57
CA ILE A 76 -2.41 -5.99 -12.57
C ILE A 76 -1.02 -6.03 -11.93
N VAL A 77 -0.62 -4.94 -11.27
CA VAL A 77 0.72 -4.81 -10.65
C VAL A 77 0.75 -5.31 -9.21
N GLY A 78 -0.43 -5.48 -8.61
CA GLY A 78 -0.62 -5.85 -7.23
C GLY A 78 -0.63 -4.65 -6.28
N TYR A 79 -1.16 -4.87 -5.08
CA TYR A 79 -1.32 -3.83 -4.07
C TYR A 79 -0.20 -3.90 -3.02
N PRO A 80 0.56 -2.81 -2.79
CA PRO A 80 1.65 -2.81 -1.81
C PRO A 80 1.13 -2.93 -0.37
N ARG A 81 1.94 -3.52 0.50
CA ARG A 81 1.72 -3.55 1.96
C ARG A 81 2.36 -2.38 2.70
N GLU A 82 3.18 -1.58 2.02
CA GLU A 82 3.88 -0.45 2.62
C GLU A 82 3.98 0.67 1.59
N ILE A 83 3.61 1.88 2.00
CA ILE A 83 3.79 3.09 1.20
C ILE A 83 4.56 4.16 1.98
N HIS A 84 5.44 4.89 1.29
CA HIS A 84 6.20 5.99 1.86
C HIS A 84 5.66 7.31 1.30
N MET A 85 5.24 8.19 2.20
CA MET A 85 4.55 9.43 1.86
C MET A 85 5.33 10.64 2.38
N LEU A 86 5.22 11.78 1.69
CA LEU A 86 5.67 13.04 2.26
C LEU A 86 4.74 13.45 3.42
N PRO A 87 5.23 14.22 4.40
CA PRO A 87 4.38 14.75 5.46
C PRO A 87 3.19 15.54 4.91
N GLY A 88 2.00 15.34 5.46
CA GLY A 88 0.79 15.97 4.95
C GLY A 88 -0.51 15.32 5.44
N GLU A 89 -1.62 15.78 4.85
CA GLU A 89 -2.97 15.28 5.10
C GLU A 89 -3.48 14.55 3.87
N TYR A 90 -3.90 13.30 4.03
CA TYR A 90 -4.29 12.44 2.91
C TYR A 90 -5.59 11.69 3.18
N PHE A 91 -6.35 11.41 2.13
CA PHE A 91 -7.26 10.27 2.11
C PHE A 91 -6.55 9.11 1.43
N VAL A 92 -6.40 8.00 2.15
CA VAL A 92 -5.74 6.79 1.65
C VAL A 92 -6.82 5.72 1.45
N LEU A 93 -6.98 5.27 0.21
CA LEU A 93 -7.84 4.16 -0.14
C LEU A 93 -7.08 2.85 0.03
N THR A 94 -7.57 2.00 0.92
CA THR A 94 -6.99 0.68 1.18
C THR A 94 -7.83 -0.40 0.53
N GLN A 95 -7.26 -1.57 0.28
CA GLN A 95 -8.01 -2.79 0.04
C GLN A 95 -7.88 -3.69 1.27
N CYS A 96 -9.01 -3.92 1.94
CA CYS A 96 -9.10 -4.86 3.06
C CYS A 96 -9.51 -6.22 2.51
N LEU A 97 -8.65 -7.22 2.67
CA LEU A 97 -8.88 -8.61 2.24
C LEU A 97 -9.30 -9.47 3.44
N VAL A 98 -10.37 -10.25 3.27
CA VAL A 98 -10.89 -11.16 4.31
C VAL A 98 -11.34 -12.49 3.69
N GLY A 99 -10.44 -13.46 3.62
CA GLY A 99 -10.68 -14.68 2.85
C GLY A 99 -10.78 -14.34 1.36
N ASN A 100 -11.91 -14.68 0.72
CA ASN A 100 -12.17 -14.37 -0.69
C ASN A 100 -12.95 -13.06 -0.89
N GLU A 101 -13.28 -12.36 0.20
CA GLU A 101 -14.01 -11.09 0.17
C GLU A 101 -13.04 -9.92 0.29
N TYR A 102 -13.41 -8.77 -0.29
CA TYR A 102 -12.65 -7.54 -0.13
C TYR A 102 -13.54 -6.30 -0.08
N ALA A 103 -13.02 -5.24 0.51
CA ALA A 103 -13.63 -3.91 0.53
C ALA A 103 -12.57 -2.83 0.36
N PHE A 104 -12.99 -1.63 -0.05
CA PHE A 104 -12.11 -0.47 -0.24
C PHE A 104 -12.41 0.68 0.72
N PRO A 105 -12.18 0.55 2.04
CA PRO A 105 -12.37 1.66 2.95
C PRO A 105 -11.26 2.70 2.80
N ALA A 106 -11.66 3.97 2.82
CA ALA A 106 -10.75 5.09 2.92
C ALA A 106 -10.43 5.39 4.39
N VAL A 107 -9.19 5.80 4.65
CA VAL A 107 -8.75 6.32 5.95
C VAL A 107 -8.17 7.72 5.76
N ARG A 108 -8.53 8.64 6.64
CA ARG A 108 -7.88 9.95 6.71
C ARG A 108 -6.56 9.79 7.48
N ALA A 109 -5.47 10.24 6.88
CA ALA A 109 -4.12 10.11 7.43
C ALA A 109 -3.48 11.50 7.53
N SER A 110 -3.17 11.92 8.76
CA SER A 110 -2.33 13.08 9.06
C SER A 110 -0.96 12.54 9.44
N VAL A 111 0.04 12.73 8.57
CA VAL A 111 1.30 11.98 8.66
C VAL A 111 2.49 12.93 8.73
N LYS A 112 3.48 12.60 9.57
CA LYS A 112 4.70 13.40 9.78
C LYS A 112 5.97 12.66 9.36
N ALA A 113 6.99 13.44 9.05
CA ALA A 113 8.31 12.93 8.71
C ALA A 113 8.91 12.13 9.88
N GLY A 114 9.55 11.00 9.56
CA GLY A 114 10.19 10.12 10.55
C GLY A 114 9.23 9.25 11.35
N GLU A 115 7.92 9.31 11.07
CA GLU A 115 6.91 8.52 11.79
C GLU A 115 6.46 7.29 10.99
N VAL A 116 6.21 6.21 11.73
CA VAL A 116 5.67 4.95 11.18
C VAL A 116 4.26 4.73 11.71
N TYR A 117 3.36 4.45 10.78
CA TYR A 117 1.94 4.23 11.03
C TYR A 117 1.53 2.83 10.61
N GLU A 118 0.74 2.16 11.44
CA GLU A 118 0.05 0.92 11.07
C GLU A 118 -1.37 1.24 10.63
N VAL A 119 -1.78 0.62 9.52
CA VAL A 119 -3.15 0.65 9.03
C VAL A 119 -3.74 -0.73 9.19
N LYS A 120 -4.87 -0.81 9.89
CA LYS A 120 -5.58 -2.04 10.24
C LYS A 120 -6.99 -2.01 9.67
N CYS A 121 -7.43 -3.16 9.18
CA CYS A 121 -8.80 -3.38 8.75
C CYS A 121 -9.57 -4.19 9.80
N GLY A 122 -10.88 -3.97 9.87
CA GLY A 122 -11.76 -4.74 10.73
C GLY A 122 -13.23 -4.39 10.50
N PRO A 123 -14.15 -5.10 11.17
CA PRO A 123 -15.55 -4.76 11.09
C PRO A 123 -15.81 -3.38 11.71
N VAL A 124 -16.74 -2.64 11.10
CA VAL A 124 -17.21 -1.38 11.66
C VAL A 124 -18.13 -1.69 12.86
N PRO A 125 -17.90 -1.08 14.04
CA PRO A 125 -18.77 -1.28 15.19
C PRO A 125 -20.24 -0.98 14.84
N GLY A 126 -21.13 -1.91 15.19
CA GLY A 126 -22.57 -1.79 14.87
C GLY A 126 -22.95 -2.10 13.41
N LYS A 127 -21.99 -2.40 12.54
CA LYS A 127 -22.22 -2.81 11.14
C LYS A 127 -21.34 -4.01 10.78
N LEU A 128 -21.73 -5.19 11.24
CA LEU A 128 -20.95 -6.43 11.10
C LEU A 128 -20.67 -6.84 9.65
N SER A 129 -21.47 -6.37 8.68
CA SER A 129 -21.26 -6.60 7.25
C SER A 129 -20.38 -5.55 6.58
N THR A 130 -19.92 -4.53 7.31
CA THR A 130 -19.10 -3.43 6.76
C THR A 130 -17.67 -3.53 7.29
N VAL A 131 -16.71 -3.48 6.38
CA VAL A 131 -15.28 -3.43 6.72
C VAL A 131 -14.80 -1.97 6.67
N GLY A 132 -14.11 -1.54 7.72
CA GLY A 132 -13.48 -0.23 7.81
C GLY A 132 -11.95 -0.35 7.96
N ALA A 133 -11.26 0.77 7.77
CA ALA A 133 -9.83 0.90 8.05
C ALA A 133 -9.61 1.93 9.16
N LYS A 134 -8.54 1.72 9.94
CA LYS A 134 -8.06 2.65 10.98
C LYS A 134 -6.56 2.77 10.87
N ILE A 135 -6.05 3.98 11.12
CA ILE A 135 -4.62 4.29 11.16
C ILE A 135 -4.19 4.55 12.61
N GLN A 136 -3.02 4.08 12.99
CA GLN A 136 -2.44 4.27 14.31
C GLN A 136 -0.94 4.56 14.18
N LEU A 137 -0.46 5.60 14.86
CA LEU A 137 0.97 5.86 15.03
C LEU A 137 1.58 4.78 15.93
N VAL A 138 2.67 4.15 15.50
CA VAL A 138 3.32 3.07 16.25
C VAL A 138 4.76 3.36 16.62
N GLU A 139 5.45 4.21 15.85
CA GLU A 139 6.83 4.57 16.12
C GLU A 139 7.08 6.02 15.73
N GLN A 140 7.72 6.77 16.64
CA GLN A 140 8.33 8.05 16.35
C GLN A 140 9.84 7.85 16.35
N LYS A 141 10.51 8.08 15.23
CA LYS A 141 11.96 8.19 15.25
C LYS A 141 12.33 9.55 15.85
N THR A 142 12.57 9.58 17.16
CA THR A 142 13.18 10.73 17.83
C THR A 142 14.64 10.87 17.38
N HIS A 143 14.98 12.05 16.89
CA HIS A 143 16.36 12.51 16.67
C HIS A 143 17.08 12.75 17.99
#